data_AF-A0A973XUK8-F1
#
_entry.id   AF-A0A973XUK8-F1
#
_cell.length_a   1.000
_cell.length_b   1.000
_cell.length_c   1.000
_cell.angle_alpha   90.00
_cell.angle_beta   90.00
_cell.angle_gamma   90.00
#
_symmetry.space_group_name_H-M   'P 1'
#
loop_
_entity.id
_entity.type
_entity.pdbx_description
1 polymer ?
#
loop_
_entity_poly.entity_id
_entity_poly.type
_entity_poly.pdbx_seq_one_letter_code
_entity_poly.pdbx_strand_id
1 'polypeptide(L)'
;MDLMQTLDGYFGGWSFTFTKLSPLEALQAMEAVSIRPIENPLDALREEEDEGLAEDGVLLVAGRVHPDWSIIIETSGYTGFVGAERSVLLELCSAEYPAMTVFKNPNRLELLYADLDDRWGGMALDSGIRWGEMSPPVSAVLTAAGFLPDGQGISTEIADRGYNDLAQRAIAAATGVSLDDVETAGGWASGIVLAETAATQASRSRSLR
;
A
#
# COMPACT_ATOMS: atom_id res chain seq x y z
N MET A 1 -12.93 -6.88 -13.10
CA MET A 1 -13.81 -5.90 -12.38
C MET A 1 -12.85 -5.03 -11.60
N ASP A 2 -12.88 -3.70 -11.72
CA ASP A 2 -11.83 -2.85 -11.09
C ASP A 2 -11.69 -3.17 -9.60
N LEU A 3 -10.49 -3.63 -9.20
CA LEU A 3 -10.16 -4.04 -7.84
C LEU A 3 -10.49 -2.92 -6.86
N MET A 4 -10.08 -1.67 -7.14
CA MET A 4 -10.34 -0.54 -6.23
C MET A 4 -11.82 -0.22 -6.13
N GLN A 5 -12.55 -0.27 -7.24
CA GLN A 5 -13.99 -0.05 -7.24
C GLN A 5 -14.70 -1.12 -6.38
N THR A 6 -14.21 -2.35 -6.44
CA THR A 6 -14.70 -3.44 -5.60
C THR A 6 -14.39 -3.17 -4.13
N LEU A 7 -13.14 -2.80 -3.80
CA LEU A 7 -12.76 -2.53 -2.42
C LEU A 7 -13.51 -1.33 -1.83
N ASP A 8 -13.71 -0.27 -2.61
CA ASP A 8 -14.46 0.91 -2.19
C ASP A 8 -15.92 0.61 -1.87
N GLY A 9 -16.57 -0.18 -2.71
CA GLY A 9 -17.99 -0.51 -2.56
C GLY A 9 -18.28 -1.36 -1.32
N TYR A 10 -17.30 -2.14 -0.86
CA TYR A 10 -17.45 -3.08 0.24
C TYR A 10 -16.87 -2.57 1.57
N PHE A 11 -15.66 -1.99 1.57
CA PHE A 11 -14.89 -1.79 2.80
C PHE A 11 -14.69 -0.32 3.20
N GLY A 12 -15.09 0.65 2.36
CA GLY A 12 -14.99 2.09 2.65
C GLY A 12 -13.57 2.67 2.65
N GLY A 13 -12.53 1.84 2.65
CA GLY A 13 -11.13 2.19 2.47
C GLY A 13 -10.29 0.97 2.07
N TRP A 14 -9.08 1.22 1.59
CA TRP A 14 -8.14 0.18 1.19
C TRP A 14 -6.69 0.68 1.25
N SER A 15 -5.75 -0.25 1.31
CA SER A 15 -4.32 0.00 1.19
C SER A 15 -3.68 -1.04 0.29
N PHE A 16 -2.77 -0.57 -0.57
CA PHE A 16 -1.89 -1.39 -1.38
C PHE A 16 -0.44 -1.08 -1.03
N THR A 17 0.25 -2.06 -0.46
CA THR A 17 1.68 -1.96 -0.16
C THR A 17 2.48 -2.78 -1.15
N PHE A 18 3.56 -2.20 -1.66
CA PHE A 18 4.43 -2.78 -2.67
C PHE A 18 5.84 -2.95 -2.12
N THR A 19 6.39 -4.14 -2.34
CA THR A 19 7.75 -4.52 -1.93
C THR A 19 8.35 -5.51 -2.92
N LYS A 20 9.68 -5.61 -2.93
CA LYS A 20 10.40 -6.66 -3.65
C LYS A 20 10.48 -7.99 -2.91
N LEU A 21 10.18 -8.01 -1.61
CA LEU A 21 10.10 -9.26 -0.83
C LEU A 21 9.08 -10.22 -1.44
N SER A 22 9.24 -11.53 -1.22
CA SER A 22 8.18 -12.49 -1.57
C SER A 22 6.91 -12.27 -0.75
N PRO A 23 5.73 -12.72 -1.23
CA PRO A 23 4.49 -12.53 -0.49
C PRO A 23 4.58 -13.05 0.95
N LEU A 24 5.23 -14.20 1.16
CA LEU A 24 5.43 -14.77 2.48
C LEU A 24 6.37 -13.94 3.36
N GLU A 25 7.52 -13.53 2.82
CA GLU A 25 8.49 -12.68 3.54
C GLU A 25 7.88 -11.32 3.88
N ALA A 26 7.08 -10.75 2.98
CA ALA A 26 6.39 -9.49 3.20
C ALA A 26 5.37 -9.60 4.34
N LEU A 27 4.54 -10.65 4.36
CA LEU A 27 3.62 -10.91 5.47
C LEU A 27 4.37 -11.10 6.80
N GLN A 28 5.50 -11.81 6.78
CA GLN A 28 6.33 -11.99 7.98
C GLN A 28 6.96 -10.68 8.46
N ALA A 29 7.45 -9.84 7.55
CA ALA A 29 8.00 -8.51 7.86
C ALA A 29 6.94 -7.56 8.43
N MET A 30 5.67 -7.72 8.03
CA MET A 30 4.53 -7.02 8.63
C MET A 30 4.08 -7.63 9.96
N GLU A 31 4.76 -8.67 10.44
CA GLU A 31 4.46 -9.41 11.67
C GLU A 31 3.10 -10.14 11.62
N ALA A 32 2.68 -10.57 10.42
CA ALA A 32 1.46 -11.34 10.25
C ALA A 32 1.59 -12.75 10.84
N VAL A 33 0.55 -13.19 11.53
CA VAL A 33 0.39 -14.54 12.07
C VAL A 33 -0.62 -15.34 11.23
N SER A 34 -0.70 -16.64 11.48
CA SER A 34 -1.65 -17.55 10.82
C SER A 34 -1.55 -17.53 9.29
N ILE A 35 -0.32 -17.36 8.77
CA ILE A 35 -0.10 -17.23 7.32
C ILE A 35 -0.50 -18.53 6.62
N ARG A 36 -1.41 -18.43 5.65
CA ARG A 36 -1.91 -19.56 4.87
C ARG A 36 -2.03 -19.20 3.38
N PRO A 37 -1.80 -20.16 2.47
CA PRO A 37 -2.10 -19.94 1.05
C PRO A 37 -3.60 -19.76 0.85
N ILE A 38 -3.97 -18.93 -0.13
CA ILE A 38 -5.36 -18.71 -0.55
C ILE A 38 -5.45 -18.72 -2.07
N GLU A 39 -6.62 -19.03 -2.61
CA GLU A 39 -6.83 -19.09 -4.06
C GLU A 39 -7.20 -17.73 -4.65
N ASN A 40 -8.07 -16.98 -3.96
CA ASN A 40 -8.59 -15.70 -4.43
C ASN A 40 -8.48 -14.64 -3.32
N PRO A 41 -7.78 -13.51 -3.56
CA PRO A 41 -7.62 -12.46 -2.57
C PRO A 41 -8.94 -11.78 -2.20
N LEU A 42 -9.86 -11.59 -3.15
CA LEU A 42 -11.13 -10.90 -2.90
C LEU A 42 -12.09 -11.73 -2.06
N ASP A 43 -12.09 -13.05 -2.26
CA ASP A 43 -12.94 -13.94 -1.48
C ASP A 43 -12.47 -13.99 -0.03
N ALA A 44 -11.15 -14.02 0.21
CA ALA A 44 -10.58 -13.97 1.56
C ALA A 44 -10.91 -12.65 2.29
N LEU A 45 -10.84 -11.50 1.60
CA LEU A 45 -11.19 -10.20 2.18
C LEU A 45 -12.69 -10.09 2.50
N ARG A 46 -13.57 -10.69 1.67
CA ARG A 46 -15.01 -10.72 1.91
C ARG A 46 -15.41 -11.64 3.06
N GLU A 47 -14.83 -12.84 3.10
CA GLU A 47 -15.06 -13.80 4.18
C GLU A 47 -14.71 -13.18 5.54
N GLU A 48 -13.64 -12.38 5.60
CA GLU A 48 -13.27 -11.69 6.83
C GLU A 48 -14.28 -10.64 7.27
N GLU A 49 -14.75 -9.78 6.38
CA GLU A 49 -15.77 -8.77 6.69
C GLU A 49 -17.11 -9.41 7.08
N ASP A 50 -17.50 -10.50 6.43
CA ASP A 50 -18.75 -11.19 6.69
C ASP A 50 -18.71 -12.01 8.00
N GLU A 51 -17.57 -12.63 8.34
CA GLU A 51 -17.42 -13.55 9.47
C GLU A 51 -16.68 -12.96 10.68
N GLY A 52 -16.11 -11.75 10.56
CA GLY A 52 -15.32 -11.11 11.63
C GLY A 52 -14.01 -11.86 11.94
N LEU A 53 -13.40 -12.51 10.95
CA LEU A 53 -12.21 -13.35 11.19
C LEU A 53 -11.02 -12.55 11.73
N ALA A 54 -11.00 -11.22 11.58
CA ALA A 54 -10.04 -10.33 12.20
C ALA A 54 -10.69 -9.34 13.20
N GLU A 55 -11.71 -9.77 13.97
CA GLU A 55 -12.34 -8.95 15.04
C GLU A 55 -11.32 -8.20 15.94
N ASP A 56 -10.16 -8.81 16.20
CA ASP A 56 -9.05 -8.25 16.99
C ASP A 56 -7.77 -7.97 16.16
N GLY A 57 -7.86 -7.78 14.85
CA GLY A 57 -6.71 -7.61 13.97
C GLY A 57 -6.98 -6.98 12.61
N VAL A 58 -5.99 -7.07 11.72
CA VAL A 58 -6.06 -6.63 10.33
C VAL A 58 -5.68 -7.80 9.44
N LEU A 59 -6.58 -8.21 8.56
CA LEU A 59 -6.28 -9.18 7.53
C LEU A 59 -5.40 -8.54 6.44
N LEU A 60 -4.30 -9.20 6.15
CA LEU A 60 -3.39 -8.87 5.06
C LEU A 60 -3.46 -9.97 4.00
N VAL A 61 -3.56 -9.57 2.73
CA VAL A 61 -3.50 -10.50 1.60
C VAL A 61 -2.36 -10.12 0.69
N ALA A 62 -1.39 -11.01 0.51
CA ALA A 62 -0.19 -10.75 -0.29
C ALA A 62 -0.10 -11.68 -1.51
N GLY A 63 0.37 -11.14 -2.63
CA GLY A 63 0.51 -11.87 -3.89
C GLY A 63 1.60 -11.29 -4.78
N ARG A 64 2.10 -12.10 -5.72
CA ARG A 64 3.14 -11.68 -6.68
C ARG A 64 2.47 -11.13 -7.94
N VAL A 65 2.58 -9.83 -8.16
CA VAL A 65 1.88 -9.09 -9.24
C VAL A 65 2.79 -8.72 -10.42
N HIS A 66 4.09 -8.77 -10.21
CA HIS A 66 5.13 -8.60 -11.23
C HIS A 66 6.30 -9.52 -10.84
N PRO A 67 7.17 -9.98 -11.76
CA PRO A 67 8.31 -10.85 -11.43
C PRO A 67 9.09 -10.40 -10.19
N ASP A 68 9.23 -9.09 -10.04
CA ASP A 68 9.96 -8.49 -8.93
C ASP A 68 9.08 -7.92 -7.81
N TRP A 69 7.79 -7.65 -8.02
CA TRP A 69 6.95 -6.96 -7.03
C TRP A 69 5.88 -7.85 -6.44
N SER A 70 5.80 -7.83 -5.12
CA SER A 70 4.64 -8.28 -4.38
C SER A 70 3.74 -7.10 -4.03
N ILE A 71 2.44 -7.35 -4.01
CA ILE A 71 1.43 -6.47 -3.43
C ILE A 71 0.96 -7.07 -2.10
N ILE A 72 0.62 -6.21 -1.15
CA ILE A 72 -0.15 -6.54 0.05
C ILE A 72 -1.39 -5.66 0.05
N ILE A 73 -2.56 -6.27 0.25
CA ILE A 73 -3.87 -5.63 0.27
C ILE A 73 -4.42 -5.65 1.70
N GLU A 74 -4.93 -4.50 2.14
CA GLU A 74 -5.61 -4.33 3.44
C GLU A 74 -6.91 -3.54 3.25
N THR A 75 -7.96 -3.87 3.99
CA THR A 75 -9.30 -3.27 3.82
C THR A 75 -9.85 -2.54 5.05
N SER A 76 -9.17 -2.55 6.20
CA SER A 76 -9.66 -1.85 7.41
C SER A 76 -9.29 -0.36 7.45
N GLY A 77 -10.02 0.47 6.70
CA GLY A 77 -9.84 1.92 6.68
C GLY A 77 -10.13 2.64 8.01
N TYR A 78 -10.77 1.97 8.97
CA TYR A 78 -11.16 2.56 10.27
C TYR A 78 -10.11 2.39 11.36
N THR A 79 -9.35 1.29 11.36
CA THR A 79 -8.29 1.03 12.35
C THR A 79 -6.93 1.56 11.91
N GLY A 80 -6.83 2.01 10.65
CA GLY A 80 -5.56 2.35 10.01
C GLY A 80 -4.97 1.17 9.25
N PHE A 81 -3.94 1.45 8.44
CA PHE A 81 -3.30 0.46 7.58
C PHE A 81 -1.91 0.14 8.11
N VAL A 82 -1.61 -1.14 8.30
CA VAL A 82 -0.32 -1.62 8.81
C VAL A 82 0.81 -1.20 7.88
N GLY A 83 0.60 -1.36 6.57
CA GLY A 83 1.55 -0.94 5.53
C GLY A 83 1.76 0.56 5.42
N ALA A 84 0.94 1.40 6.08
CA ALA A 84 1.15 2.85 6.11
C ALA A 84 2.14 3.30 7.20
N GLU A 85 2.57 2.39 8.08
CA GLU A 85 3.50 2.70 9.16
C GLU A 85 4.96 2.75 8.69
N ARG A 86 5.70 3.80 9.05
CA ARG A 86 7.11 3.99 8.66
C ARG A 86 7.96 2.78 9.05
N SER A 87 7.82 2.28 10.28
CA SER A 87 8.62 1.13 10.71
C SER A 87 8.33 -0.10 9.86
N VAL A 88 7.07 -0.31 9.46
CA VAL A 88 6.69 -1.44 8.60
C VAL A 88 7.26 -1.26 7.20
N LEU A 89 7.17 -0.07 6.62
CA LEU A 89 7.74 0.20 5.30
C LEU A 89 9.27 0.01 5.28
N LEU A 90 9.98 0.37 6.35
CA LEU A 90 11.42 0.10 6.46
C LEU A 90 11.74 -1.40 6.48
N GLU A 91 10.95 -2.22 7.19
CA GLU A 91 11.12 -3.69 7.18
C GLU A 91 10.79 -4.31 5.82
N LEU A 92 9.96 -3.66 5.02
CA LEU A 92 9.59 -4.09 3.67
C LEU A 92 10.57 -3.63 2.59
N CYS A 93 11.54 -2.77 2.91
CA CYS A 93 12.56 -2.34 1.97
C CYS A 93 13.53 -3.48 1.63
N SER A 94 14.15 -3.37 0.46
CA SER A 94 15.32 -4.19 0.11
C SER A 94 16.51 -3.28 -0.18
N ALA A 95 17.71 -3.86 -0.28
CA ALA A 95 18.94 -3.09 -0.53
C ALA A 95 18.88 -2.17 -1.76
N GLU A 96 18.15 -2.58 -2.79
CA GLU A 96 18.09 -1.87 -4.08
C GLU A 96 16.76 -1.17 -4.32
N TYR A 97 15.73 -1.46 -3.50
CA TYR A 97 14.38 -1.00 -3.78
C TYR A 97 13.64 -0.54 -2.53
N PRO A 98 12.95 0.62 -2.63
CA PRO A 98 12.10 1.14 -1.58
C PRO A 98 10.84 0.28 -1.41
N ALA A 99 10.17 0.44 -0.27
CA ALA A 99 8.80 0.01 -0.07
C ALA A 99 7.86 1.20 -0.21
N MET A 100 6.66 0.95 -0.72
CA MET A 100 5.68 2.00 -0.98
C MET A 100 4.28 1.56 -0.62
N THR A 101 3.46 2.45 -0.09
CA THR A 101 2.06 2.18 0.19
C THR A 101 1.20 3.25 -0.46
N VAL A 102 0.17 2.84 -1.19
CA VAL A 102 -0.91 3.74 -1.63
C VAL A 102 -2.16 3.33 -0.89
N PHE A 103 -2.76 4.24 -0.15
CA PHE A 103 -3.98 3.95 0.59
C PHE A 103 -5.03 5.02 0.38
N LYS A 104 -6.28 4.60 0.56
CA LYS A 104 -7.46 5.45 0.56
C LYS A 104 -8.27 5.18 1.82
N ASN A 105 -8.57 6.23 2.55
CA ASN A 105 -9.60 6.23 3.60
C ASN A 105 -10.60 7.37 3.30
N PRO A 106 -11.70 7.52 4.05
CA PRO A 106 -12.71 8.54 3.77
C PRO A 106 -12.19 9.98 3.70
N ASN A 107 -11.01 10.25 4.26
CA ASN A 107 -10.46 11.60 4.38
C ASN A 107 -9.20 11.84 3.53
N ARG A 108 -8.56 10.79 3.00
CA ARG A 108 -7.23 10.88 2.38
C ARG A 108 -7.03 9.83 1.29
N LEU A 109 -6.37 10.26 0.22
CA LEU A 109 -5.71 9.38 -0.75
C LEU A 109 -4.24 9.76 -0.76
N GLU A 110 -3.37 8.83 -0.38
CA GLU A 110 -1.96 9.16 -0.12
C GLU A 110 -1.04 8.02 -0.55
N LEU A 111 0.11 8.40 -1.11
CA LEU A 111 1.24 7.54 -1.36
C LEU A 111 2.30 7.79 -0.29
N LEU A 112 2.84 6.73 0.27
CA LEU A 112 3.90 6.69 1.26
C LEU A 112 5.11 5.95 0.71
N TYR A 113 6.30 6.35 1.14
CA TYR A 113 7.58 5.88 0.63
C TYR A 113 8.60 5.77 1.77
N ALA A 114 9.30 4.63 1.85
CA ALA A 114 10.51 4.48 2.65
C ALA A 114 11.64 3.80 1.87
N ASP A 115 12.89 4.10 2.22
CA ASP A 115 14.08 3.35 1.77
C ASP A 115 15.08 3.08 2.92
N LEU A 116 16.13 2.30 2.63
CA LEU A 116 17.16 1.95 3.62
C LEU A 116 18.18 3.08 3.87
N ASP A 117 18.12 4.19 3.14
CA ASP A 117 18.89 5.41 3.46
C ASP A 117 18.16 6.28 4.51
N ASP A 118 17.12 5.72 5.15
CA ASP A 118 16.24 6.38 6.11
C ASP A 118 15.43 7.55 5.52
N ARG A 119 15.27 7.59 4.18
CA ARG A 119 14.34 8.55 3.56
C ARG A 119 12.92 8.09 3.81
N TRP A 120 12.11 9.00 4.32
CA TRP A 120 10.70 8.79 4.60
C TRP A 120 9.90 9.99 4.09
N GLY A 121 8.87 9.71 3.30
CA GLY A 121 8.06 10.75 2.72
C GLY A 121 6.73 10.25 2.19
N GLY A 122 5.92 11.18 1.74
CA GLY A 122 4.62 10.88 1.17
C GLY A 122 4.09 11.99 0.28
N MET A 123 2.96 11.71 -0.33
CA MET A 123 2.29 12.61 -1.25
C MET A 123 0.78 12.38 -1.19
N ALA A 124 0.04 13.45 -0.88
CA ALA A 124 -1.40 13.46 -1.05
C ALA A 124 -1.71 13.46 -2.55
N LEU A 125 -2.31 12.39 -3.07
CA LEU A 125 -2.44 12.18 -4.51
C LEU A 125 -3.49 13.10 -5.16
N ASP A 126 -4.47 13.55 -4.38
CA ASP A 126 -5.53 14.47 -4.79
C ASP A 126 -5.05 15.91 -5.01
N SER A 127 -4.02 16.32 -4.26
CA SER A 127 -3.46 17.66 -4.31
C SER A 127 -2.06 17.69 -4.93
N GLY A 128 -1.37 16.53 -4.98
CA GLY A 128 0.02 16.39 -5.39
C GLY A 128 1.02 16.96 -4.39
N ILE A 129 0.56 17.37 -3.21
CA ILE A 129 1.43 17.97 -2.19
C ILE A 129 2.28 16.87 -1.55
N ARG A 130 3.60 17.04 -1.67
CA ARG A 130 4.60 16.14 -1.11
C ARG A 130 5.08 16.61 0.26
N TRP A 131 5.49 15.66 1.08
CA TRP A 131 6.14 15.90 2.37
C TRP A 131 7.23 14.87 2.64
N GLY A 132 8.14 15.19 3.55
CA GLY A 132 9.31 14.35 3.83
C GLY A 132 10.27 14.29 2.65
N GLU A 133 11.04 13.20 2.57
CA GLU A 133 12.03 12.97 1.52
C GLU A 133 11.70 11.72 0.72
N MET A 134 11.75 11.83 -0.61
CA MET A 134 11.71 10.70 -1.53
C MET A 134 13.01 10.68 -2.32
N SER A 135 13.48 9.49 -2.71
CA SER A 135 14.68 9.40 -3.54
C SER A 135 14.48 10.12 -4.88
N PRO A 136 15.55 10.71 -5.47
CA PRO A 136 15.46 11.40 -6.74
C PRO A 136 14.85 10.55 -7.89
N PRO A 137 15.15 9.24 -8.01
CA PRO A 137 14.51 8.40 -9.03
C PRO A 137 12.99 8.31 -8.88
N VAL A 138 12.49 8.09 -7.66
CA VAL A 138 11.03 8.00 -7.40
C VAL A 138 10.36 9.35 -7.61
N SER A 139 10.99 10.44 -7.15
CA SER A 139 10.52 11.80 -7.39
C SER A 139 10.38 12.12 -8.89
N ALA A 140 11.35 11.67 -9.71
CA ALA A 140 11.35 11.90 -11.15
C ALA A 140 10.23 11.15 -11.87
N VAL A 141 9.99 9.87 -11.55
CA VAL A 141 8.91 9.09 -12.19
C VAL A 141 7.53 9.60 -11.80
N LEU A 142 7.32 10.02 -10.56
CA LEU A 142 6.06 10.66 -10.13
C LEU A 142 5.84 12.00 -10.84
N THR A 143 6.91 12.77 -11.05
CA THR A 143 6.84 14.03 -11.82
C THR A 143 6.45 13.77 -13.27
N ALA A 144 7.05 12.78 -13.92
CA ALA A 144 6.70 12.39 -15.27
C ALA A 144 5.25 11.88 -15.37
N ALA A 145 4.71 11.33 -14.28
CA ALA A 145 3.31 10.92 -14.18
C ALA A 145 2.33 12.07 -13.95
N GLY A 146 2.80 13.31 -13.74
CA GLY A 146 1.97 14.50 -13.56
C GLY A 146 1.85 15.00 -12.12
N PHE A 147 2.53 14.37 -11.16
CA PHE A 147 2.60 14.86 -9.78
C PHE A 147 3.81 15.77 -9.62
N LEU A 148 3.62 17.08 -9.68
CA LEU A 148 4.70 18.06 -9.77
C LEU A 148 5.52 18.15 -8.46
N PRO A 149 6.81 18.51 -8.52
CA PRO A 149 7.67 18.62 -7.35
C PRO A 149 7.36 19.87 -6.52
N ASP A 150 7.93 19.94 -5.31
CA ASP A 150 8.07 21.16 -4.50
C ASP A 150 6.77 21.95 -4.24
N GLY A 151 5.68 21.24 -3.91
CA GLY A 151 4.41 21.89 -3.57
C GLY A 151 3.67 22.50 -4.76
N GLN A 152 4.10 22.21 -5.99
CA GLN A 152 3.41 22.63 -7.21
C GLN A 152 2.12 21.84 -7.48
N GLY A 153 1.88 20.76 -6.72
CA GLY A 153 0.66 19.98 -6.76
C GLY A 153 0.58 19.04 -7.95
N ILE A 154 -0.60 18.90 -8.56
CA ILE A 154 -0.82 18.06 -9.74
C ILE A 154 -0.87 18.88 -11.03
N SER A 155 -0.41 18.30 -12.14
CA SER A 155 -0.48 18.92 -13.45
C SER A 155 -1.94 19.08 -13.91
N THR A 156 -2.19 20.08 -14.75
CA THR A 156 -3.53 20.33 -15.31
C THR A 156 -4.04 19.18 -16.18
N GLU A 157 -3.15 18.29 -16.64
CA GLU A 157 -3.50 17.13 -17.48
C GLU A 157 -4.18 16.01 -16.68
N ILE A 158 -3.95 15.96 -15.37
CA ILE A 158 -4.51 14.94 -14.48
C ILE A 158 -5.40 15.53 -13.38
N ALA A 159 -5.60 16.86 -13.36
CA ALA A 159 -6.32 17.55 -12.31
C ALA A 159 -7.83 17.23 -12.24
N ASP A 160 -8.43 16.78 -13.33
CA ASP A 160 -9.83 16.40 -13.44
C ASP A 160 -10.08 14.90 -13.25
N ARG A 161 -9.03 14.12 -12.95
CA ARG A 161 -9.09 12.66 -12.84
C ARG A 161 -9.70 12.23 -11.51
N GLY A 162 -10.39 11.09 -11.55
CA GLY A 162 -10.91 10.45 -10.35
C GLY A 162 -9.78 9.91 -9.46
N TYR A 163 -10.08 9.69 -8.19
CA TYR A 163 -9.09 9.23 -7.21
C TYR A 163 -8.52 7.83 -7.57
N ASN A 164 -9.30 6.94 -8.19
CA ASN A 164 -8.82 5.64 -8.70
C ASN A 164 -7.77 5.82 -9.81
N ASP A 165 -8.02 6.71 -10.77
CA ASP A 165 -7.07 7.02 -11.85
C ASP A 165 -5.76 7.57 -11.28
N LEU A 166 -5.86 8.47 -10.28
CA LEU A 166 -4.69 9.04 -9.61
C LEU A 166 -3.88 7.98 -8.87
N ALA A 167 -4.55 7.07 -8.15
CA ALA A 167 -3.91 5.95 -7.44
C ALA A 167 -3.20 5.00 -8.42
N GLN A 168 -3.89 4.53 -9.46
CA GLN A 168 -3.29 3.65 -10.49
C GLN A 168 -2.08 4.29 -11.14
N ARG A 169 -2.18 5.57 -11.49
CA ARG A 169 -1.09 6.31 -12.11
C ARG A 169 0.12 6.45 -11.19
N ALA A 170 -0.09 6.73 -9.91
CA ALA A 170 0.99 6.80 -8.93
C ALA A 170 1.66 5.43 -8.73
N ILE A 171 0.87 4.36 -8.58
CA ILE A 171 1.35 2.98 -8.44
C ILE A 171 2.17 2.57 -9.66
N ALA A 172 1.61 2.73 -10.86
CA ALA A 172 2.27 2.34 -12.11
C ALA A 172 3.55 3.13 -12.34
N ALA A 173 3.57 4.44 -12.04
CA ALA A 173 4.77 5.25 -12.17
C ALA A 173 5.89 4.81 -11.23
N ALA A 174 5.55 4.48 -9.97
CA ALA A 174 6.55 4.20 -8.95
C ALA A 174 7.04 2.74 -8.95
N THR A 175 6.17 1.80 -9.32
CA THR A 175 6.45 0.37 -9.25
C THR A 175 6.56 -0.30 -10.61
N GLY A 176 6.00 0.31 -11.66
CA GLY A 176 5.82 -0.33 -12.98
C GLY A 176 4.70 -1.37 -13.02
N VAL A 177 3.93 -1.53 -11.93
CA VAL A 177 2.84 -2.53 -11.82
C VAL A 177 1.52 -1.92 -12.31
N SER A 178 0.77 -2.67 -13.12
CA SER A 178 -0.65 -2.38 -13.37
C SER A 178 -1.52 -3.12 -12.35
N LEU A 179 -2.52 -2.44 -11.78
CA LEU A 179 -3.48 -3.12 -10.89
C LEU A 179 -4.36 -4.13 -11.64
N ASP A 180 -4.48 -4.01 -12.96
CA ASP A 180 -5.16 -5.02 -13.78
C ASP A 180 -4.44 -6.37 -13.76
N ASP A 181 -3.12 -6.38 -13.55
CA ASP A 181 -2.32 -7.61 -13.47
C ASP A 181 -2.59 -8.38 -12.18
N VAL A 182 -3.14 -7.72 -11.15
CA VAL A 182 -3.44 -8.31 -9.83
C VAL A 182 -4.47 -9.43 -9.96
N GLU A 183 -5.45 -9.31 -10.87
CA GLU A 183 -6.45 -10.38 -11.08
C GLU A 183 -5.82 -11.68 -11.62
N THR A 184 -4.66 -11.58 -12.28
CA THR A 184 -3.94 -12.71 -12.88
C THR A 184 -2.76 -13.19 -12.03
N ALA A 185 -2.46 -12.48 -10.94
CA ALA A 185 -1.39 -12.82 -10.02
C ALA A 185 -1.67 -14.17 -9.35
N GLY A 186 -0.59 -14.90 -9.07
CA GLY A 186 -0.62 -16.21 -8.42
C GLY A 186 0.19 -16.24 -7.13
N GLY A 187 0.05 -17.34 -6.39
CA GLY A 187 0.80 -17.55 -5.15
C GLY A 187 0.32 -16.66 -4.01
N TRP A 188 -0.99 -16.43 -3.93
CA TRP A 188 -1.59 -15.62 -2.88
C TRP A 188 -1.49 -16.29 -1.51
N ALA A 189 -1.26 -15.47 -0.49
CA ALA A 189 -1.29 -15.87 0.90
C ALA A 189 -2.00 -14.80 1.74
N SER A 190 -2.67 -15.23 2.80
CA SER A 190 -3.28 -14.34 3.80
C SER A 190 -2.60 -14.50 5.14
N GLY A 191 -2.52 -13.44 5.93
CA GLY A 191 -2.12 -13.47 7.34
C GLY A 191 -2.83 -12.37 8.13
N ILE A 192 -2.82 -12.47 9.45
CA ILE A 192 -3.49 -11.50 10.34
C ILE A 192 -2.42 -10.78 11.15
N VAL A 193 -2.46 -9.45 11.20
CA VAL A 193 -1.71 -8.65 12.17
C VAL A 193 -2.62 -8.33 13.33
N LEU A 194 -2.25 -8.74 14.54
CA LEU A 194 -3.05 -8.46 15.74
C LEU A 194 -3.09 -6.95 16.03
N ALA A 195 -4.20 -6.45 16.56
CA ALA A 195 -4.38 -5.03 16.83
C ALA A 195 -3.31 -4.44 17.79
N GLU A 196 -2.87 -5.23 18.78
CA GLU A 196 -1.77 -4.84 19.68
C GLU A 196 -0.43 -4.68 18.95
N THR A 197 -0.17 -5.54 17.96
CA THR A 197 1.02 -5.51 17.12
C THR A 197 1.00 -4.27 16.24
N ALA A 198 -0.13 -4.01 15.57
CA ALA A 198 -0.35 -2.81 14.76
C ALA A 198 -0.17 -1.53 15.60
N ALA A 199 -0.74 -1.49 16.82
CA ALA A 199 -0.55 -0.36 17.74
C ALA A 199 0.91 -0.16 18.15
N THR A 200 1.65 -1.25 18.35
CA THR A 200 3.08 -1.23 18.69
C THR A 200 3.92 -0.73 17.51
N GLN A 201 3.61 -1.15 16.28
CA GLN A 201 4.21 -0.64 15.04
C GLN A 201 3.97 0.87 14.91
N ALA A 202 2.75 1.35 15.10
CA ALA A 202 2.42 2.77 15.09
C ALA A 202 3.15 3.57 16.19
N SER A 203 3.39 2.97 17.35
CA SER A 203 4.22 3.57 18.40
C SER A 203 5.70 3.68 17.98
N ARG A 204 6.27 2.63 17.38
CA ARG A 204 7.63 2.63 16.84
C ARG A 204 7.81 3.70 15.77
N SER A 205 6.90 3.80 14.80
CA SER A 205 6.90 4.85 13.77
C SER A 205 6.97 6.27 14.34
N ARG A 206 6.26 6.53 15.44
CA ARG A 206 6.28 7.85 16.11
C ARG A 206 7.62 8.16 16.78
N SER A 207 8.33 7.15 17.27
CA SER A 207 9.65 7.33 17.88
C SER A 207 10.77 7.59 16.86
N LEU A 208 10.53 7.31 15.59
CA LEU A 208 11.47 7.57 14.49
C LEU A 208 11.36 8.99 13.92
N ARG A 209 10.39 9.81 14.38
CA ARG A 209 10.14 11.17 13.91
C ARG A 209 11.08 12.21 14.52
#